data_AF-A0A4S8T4C9-F1
#
_entry.id   AF-A0A4S8T4C9-F1
#
_cell.length_a   1.000
_cell.length_b   1.000
_cell.length_c   1.000
_cell.angle_alpha   90.00
_cell.angle_beta   90.00
_cell.angle_gamma   90.00
#
_symmetry.space_group_name_H-M   'P 1'
#
loop_
_entity.id
_entity.type
_entity.pdbx_description
1 polymer ?
#
loop_
_entity_poly.entity_id
_entity_poly.type
_entity_poly.pdbx_seq_one_letter_code
_entity_poly.pdbx_strand_id
1 'polypeptide(L)'
;MTQQTSPKPLDMCDTIIPSDLPRFIAFVEKEQDPNTYSAYILNDAGNVEFRVHNGDTDDIVEKQEFGDNGMARLFMEQQERLFEEMKERGVWVAPEGMEEGK
;
A
#
# COMPACT_ATOMS: atom_id res chain seq x y z
N MET A 1 -14.41 -32.23 -8.64
CA MET A 1 -13.44 -31.19 -8.99
C MET A 1 -13.71 -30.00 -8.09
N THR A 2 -12.95 -29.84 -7.00
CA THR A 2 -13.05 -28.65 -6.15
C THR A 2 -12.41 -27.50 -6.92
N GLN A 3 -13.23 -26.56 -7.40
CA GLN A 3 -12.73 -25.30 -7.94
C GLN A 3 -11.95 -24.62 -6.82
N GLN A 4 -10.63 -24.65 -6.94
CA GLN A 4 -9.72 -23.91 -6.09
C GLN A 4 -9.88 -22.44 -6.50
N THR A 5 -10.91 -21.77 -5.95
CA THR A 5 -11.05 -20.33 -6.07
C THR A 5 -9.76 -19.74 -5.52
N SER A 6 -8.95 -19.14 -6.40
CA SER A 6 -7.79 -18.36 -5.95
C SER A 6 -8.31 -17.35 -4.92
N PRO A 7 -7.70 -17.23 -3.73
CA PRO A 7 -8.18 -16.29 -2.73
C PRO A 7 -8.26 -14.90 -3.38
N LYS A 8 -9.40 -14.23 -3.21
CA LYS A 8 -9.60 -12.87 -3.72
C LYS A 8 -8.44 -12.00 -3.20
N PRO A 9 -7.81 -11.16 -4.04
CA PRO A 9 -6.79 -10.23 -3.57
C PRO A 9 -7.33 -9.38 -2.43
N LEU A 10 -6.53 -9.22 -1.38
CA LEU A 10 -6.84 -8.33 -0.28
C LEU A 10 -6.72 -6.89 -0.78
N ASP A 11 -7.68 -6.05 -0.40
CA ASP A 11 -7.58 -4.61 -0.54
C ASP A 11 -6.98 -4.00 0.75
N MET A 12 -6.44 -2.78 0.66
CA MET A 12 -6.02 -2.03 1.86
C MET A 12 -7.16 -1.89 2.86
N CYS A 13 -8.40 -1.68 2.41
CA CYS A 13 -9.56 -1.56 3.29
C CYS A 13 -9.82 -2.85 4.09
N ASP A 14 -9.47 -4.03 3.54
CA ASP A 14 -9.67 -5.33 4.20
C ASP A 14 -8.70 -5.56 5.36
N THR A 15 -7.70 -4.69 5.53
CA THR A 15 -6.68 -4.78 6.59
C THR A 15 -7.02 -3.96 7.83
N ILE A 16 -7.97 -3.04 7.73
CA ILE A 16 -8.29 -2.08 8.79
C ILE A 16 -9.36 -2.66 9.71
N ILE A 17 -9.27 -2.41 11.02
CA ILE A 17 -10.33 -2.78 11.96
C ILE A 17 -11.65 -2.08 11.61
N PRO A 18 -12.82 -2.73 11.79
CA PRO A 18 -14.10 -2.16 11.39
C PRO A 18 -14.44 -0.80 12.00
N SER A 19 -13.94 -0.51 13.20
CA SER A 19 -14.17 0.77 13.88
C SER A 19 -13.40 1.94 13.26
N ASP A 20 -12.25 1.68 12.63
CA ASP A 20 -11.42 2.71 11.99
C ASP A 20 -11.70 2.82 10.48
N LEU A 21 -12.36 1.82 9.89
CA LEU A 21 -12.60 1.77 8.45
C LEU A 21 -13.26 3.03 7.87
N PRO A 22 -14.31 3.64 8.49
CA PRO A 22 -14.88 4.88 7.96
C PRO A 22 -13.89 6.04 7.92
N ARG A 23 -13.01 6.11 8.92
CA ARG A 23 -11.95 7.14 9.02
C ARG A 23 -10.87 6.88 7.98
N PHE A 24 -10.50 5.63 7.77
CA PHE A 24 -9.54 5.23 6.74
C PHE A 24 -10.03 5.59 5.34
N ILE A 25 -11.27 5.23 4.99
CA ILE A 25 -11.86 5.56 3.69
C ILE A 25 -11.87 7.08 3.48
N ALA A 26 -12.33 7.85 4.47
CA ALA A 26 -12.33 9.30 4.39
C ALA A 26 -10.93 9.91 4.21
N PHE A 27 -9.90 9.26 4.76
CA PHE A 27 -8.51 9.69 4.59
C PHE A 27 -7.98 9.40 3.17
N VAL A 28 -8.29 8.22 2.62
CA VAL A 28 -7.85 7.81 1.27
C VAL A 28 -8.60 8.54 0.16
N GLU A 29 -9.90 8.79 0.35
CA GLU A 29 -10.75 9.52 -0.61
C GLU A 29 -10.56 11.04 -0.56
N LYS A 30 -9.87 11.55 0.46
CA LYS A 30 -9.51 12.96 0.54
C LYS A 30 -8.71 13.34 -0.70
N GLU A 31 -9.07 14.44 -1.34
CA GLU A 31 -8.34 14.96 -2.50
C GLU A 31 -6.87 15.22 -2.10
N GLN A 32 -5.96 14.48 -2.74
CA GLN A 32 -4.52 14.60 -2.56
C GLN A 32 -3.95 15.51 -3.64
N ASP A 33 -2.88 16.23 -3.32
CA ASP A 33 -2.16 17.02 -4.32
C ASP A 33 -1.64 16.08 -5.43
N PRO A 34 -1.77 16.44 -6.72
CA PRO A 34 -1.33 15.60 -7.83
C PRO A 34 0.15 15.19 -7.75
N ASN A 35 0.97 15.99 -7.05
CA ASN A 35 2.37 15.73 -6.82
C ASN A 35 2.62 15.06 -5.47
N THR A 36 1.76 14.12 -5.09
CA THR A 36 1.96 13.28 -3.91
C THR A 36 1.80 11.83 -4.26
N TYR A 37 2.43 10.97 -3.46
CA TYR A 37 2.23 9.53 -3.53
C TYR A 37 2.00 8.99 -2.13
N SER A 38 1.31 7.86 -2.06
CA SER A 38 0.93 7.25 -0.78
C SER A 38 1.76 6.00 -0.50
N ALA A 39 2.12 5.80 0.77
CA ALA A 39 2.78 4.60 1.26
C ALA A 39 1.94 3.97 2.38
N TYR A 40 1.91 2.64 2.39
CA TYR A 40 1.18 1.82 3.34
C TYR A 40 2.17 0.92 4.07
N ILE A 41 2.26 1.01 5.39
CA ILE A 41 3.17 0.19 6.20
C ILE A 41 2.49 -0.35 7.47
N LEU A 42 3.06 -1.41 8.04
CA LEU A 42 2.77 -1.83 9.42
C LEU A 42 3.86 -1.28 10.33
N ASN A 43 3.48 -0.44 11.29
CA ASN A 43 4.42 0.19 12.21
C ASN A 43 4.82 -0.76 13.36
N ASP A 44 5.79 -0.35 14.18
CA ASP A 44 6.30 -1.15 15.30
C ASP A 44 5.25 -1.43 16.39
N ALA A 45 4.17 -0.63 16.44
CA ALA A 45 3.05 -0.84 17.35
C ALA A 45 2.04 -1.89 16.81
N GLY A 46 2.24 -2.40 15.60
CA GLY A 46 1.32 -3.33 14.94
C GLY A 46 0.09 -2.64 14.34
N ASN A 47 0.14 -1.33 14.12
CA ASN A 47 -0.90 -0.56 13.44
C ASN A 47 -0.53 -0.30 11.99
N VAL A 48 -1.55 -0.12 11.17
CA VAL A 48 -1.39 0.37 9.80
C VAL A 48 -1.09 1.86 9.86
N GLU A 49 0.06 2.28 9.34
CA GLU A 49 0.36 3.70 9.11
C GLU A 49 0.28 3.99 7.61
N PHE A 50 -0.65 4.87 7.25
CA PHE A 50 -0.79 5.38 5.90
C PHE A 50 -0.10 6.74 5.83
N ARG A 51 0.82 6.89 4.89
CA ARG A 51 1.64 8.09 4.71
C ARG A 51 1.39 8.68 3.33
N VAL A 52 1.35 10.00 3.25
CA VAL A 52 1.33 10.76 2.01
C VAL A 52 2.64 11.52 1.95
N HIS A 53 3.39 11.27 0.88
CA HIS A 53 4.69 11.86 0.61
C HIS A 53 4.57 12.90 -0.49
N ASN A 54 5.33 13.98 -0.40
CA ASN A 54 5.54 14.89 -1.51
C ASN A 54 6.40 14.20 -2.59
N GLY A 55 5.95 14.24 -3.85
CA GLY A 55 6.60 13.55 -4.96
C GLY A 55 7.99 14.09 -5.33
N ASP A 56 8.28 15.36 -5.05
CA ASP A 56 9.57 15.97 -5.38
C ASP A 56 10.62 15.80 -4.28
N THR A 57 10.18 15.87 -3.02
CA THR A 57 11.08 15.95 -1.84
C THR A 57 11.13 14.69 -1.02
N ASP A 58 10.20 13.76 -1.25
CA ASP A 58 9.99 12.55 -0.46
C ASP A 58 9.55 12.80 1.00
N ASP A 59 9.30 14.05 1.37
CA ASP A 59 8.87 14.43 2.72
C ASP A 59 7.44 13.96 2.99
N ILE A 60 7.21 13.44 4.21
CA ILE A 60 5.86 13.07 4.67
C ILE A 60 5.07 14.36 4.94
N VAL A 61 4.07 14.63 4.08
CA VAL A 61 3.18 15.79 4.22
C VAL A 61 1.96 15.47 5.09
N GLU A 62 1.52 14.21 5.09
CA GLU A 62 0.42 13.76 5.94
C GLU A 62 0.65 12.30 6.34
N LYS A 63 0.27 11.94 7.55
CA LYS A 63 0.28 10.55 7.98
C LYS A 63 -0.81 10.28 8.99
N GLN A 64 -1.31 9.06 8.98
CA GLN A 64 -2.33 8.65 9.92
C GLN A 64 -2.21 7.15 10.25
N GLU A 65 -2.46 6.83 11.51
CA GLU A 65 -2.46 5.46 12.01
C GLU A 65 -3.88 4.92 12.15
N PHE A 66 -4.04 3.63 11.89
CA PHE A 66 -5.28 2.86 11.94
C PHE A 66 -5.00 1.50 12.55
N GLY A 67 -5.96 0.95 13.29
CA GLY A 67 -5.82 -0.41 13.80
C GLY A 67 -5.77 -1.44 12.67
N ASP A 68 -4.77 -2.33 12.71
CA ASP A 68 -4.72 -3.55 11.87
C ASP A 68 -5.69 -4.59 12.42
N ASN A 69 -6.42 -5.27 11.54
CA ASN A 69 -7.26 -6.41 11.91
C ASN A 69 -6.51 -7.76 11.87
N GLY A 70 -5.22 -7.73 11.58
CA GLY A 70 -4.32 -8.88 11.49
C GLY A 70 -3.98 -9.27 10.05
N MET A 71 -4.51 -8.57 9.05
CA MET A 71 -4.33 -8.89 7.63
C MET A 71 -3.33 -7.96 6.92
N ALA A 72 -2.89 -6.86 7.53
CA ALA A 72 -1.97 -5.91 6.91
C ALA A 72 -0.67 -6.56 6.41
N ARG A 73 -0.10 -7.47 7.18
CA ARG A 73 1.11 -8.20 6.78
C ARG A 73 0.90 -9.06 5.52
N LEU A 74 -0.20 -9.80 5.48
CA LEU A 74 -0.57 -10.63 4.33
C LEU A 74 -0.80 -9.78 3.08
N PHE A 75 -1.41 -8.62 3.23
CA PHE A 75 -1.59 -7.66 2.14
C PHE A 75 -0.24 -7.15 1.60
N MET A 76 0.70 -6.75 2.48
CA MET A 76 2.03 -6.30 2.04
C MET A 76 2.82 -7.40 1.32
N GLU A 77 2.80 -8.64 1.83
CA GLU A 77 3.43 -9.80 1.16
C GLU A 77 2.79 -10.06 -0.22
N GLN A 78 1.49 -9.82 -0.36
CA GLN A 78 0.81 -9.90 -1.66
C GLN A 78 1.28 -8.80 -2.62
N GLN A 79 1.42 -7.54 -2.16
CA GLN A 79 1.89 -6.44 -2.98
C GLN A 79 3.34 -6.64 -3.44
N GLU A 80 4.23 -7.11 -2.55
CA GLU A 80 5.62 -7.44 -2.90
C GLU A 80 5.68 -8.53 -3.99
N ARG A 81 4.88 -9.59 -3.86
CA ARG A 81 4.80 -10.64 -4.89
C ARG A 81 4.30 -10.11 -6.23
N LEU A 82 3.28 -9.25 -6.21
CA LEU A 82 2.75 -8.62 -7.43
C LEU A 82 3.81 -7.72 -8.09
N PHE A 83 4.56 -6.96 -7.30
CA PHE A 83 5.67 -6.14 -7.78
C PHE A 83 6.74 -6.98 -8.47
N GLU A 84 7.20 -8.07 -7.84
CA GLU A 84 8.18 -8.98 -8.43
C GLU A 84 7.64 -9.65 -9.71
N GLU A 85 6.37 -10.07 -9.75
CA GLU A 85 5.77 -10.63 -10.97
C GLU A 85 5.72 -9.59 -12.10
N MET A 86 5.38 -8.33 -11.80
CA MET A 86 5.36 -7.25 -12.80
C MET A 86 6.77 -6.91 -13.30
N LYS A 87 7.77 -6.97 -12.41
CA LYS A 87 9.19 -6.82 -12.74
C LYS A 87 9.67 -7.94 -13.67
N GLU A 88 9.39 -9.20 -13.35
CA GLU A 88 9.76 -10.37 -14.17
C GLU A 88 9.09 -10.34 -15.56
N ARG A 89 7.86 -9.84 -15.64
CA ARG A 89 7.11 -9.73 -16.89
C ARG A 89 7.54 -8.54 -17.77
N GLY A 90 8.48 -7.71 -17.30
CA GLY A 90 8.97 -6.53 -18.03
C GLY A 90 7.91 -5.45 -18.24
N VAL A 91 6.81 -5.50 -17.47
CA VAL A 91 5.73 -4.50 -17.51
C VAL A 91 6.04 -3.35 -16.55
N TRP A 92 6.92 -3.59 -15.58
CA TRP A 92 7.43 -2.55 -14.71
C TRP A 92 8.44 -1.66 -15.45
N VAL A 93 8.07 -0.39 -15.65
CA VAL A 93 8.96 0.65 -16.16
C VAL A 93 9.47 1.43 -14.95
N ALA A 94 10.77 1.33 -14.67
CA ALA A 94 11.40 2.17 -13.67
C ALA A 94 11.20 3.66 -14.04
N PRO A 95 10.92 4.56 -13.09
CA PRO A 95 10.94 5.99 -13.36
C PRO A 95 12.29 6.39 -13.99
N GLU A 96 12.26 7.26 -15.01
CA GLU A 96 13.48 7.76 -15.65
C GLU A 96 14.39 8.42 -14.60
N GLY A 97 15.51 7.76 -14.25
CA GLY A 97 16.46 8.23 -13.24
C GLY A 97 16.98 7.17 -12.26
N MET A 98 16.36 5.99 -12.17
CA MET A 98 16.98 4.85 -11.50
C MET A 98 17.78 4.01 -12.50
N GLU A 99 18.99 4.47 -12.83
CA GLU A 99 20.00 3.53 -13.35
C GLU A 99 20.36 2.56 -12.21
N GLU A 100 19.96 1.29 -12.34
CA GLU A 100 20.60 0.19 -11.61
C GLU A 100 22.07 0.16 -12.04
N GLY A 101 22.92 0.83 -11.27
CA GLY A 101 24.36 0.82 -11.45
C GLY A 101 24.88 -0.62 -11.40
N LYS A 102 25.31 -1.11 -12.56
CA LYS A 102 26.15 -2.30 -12.69
C LYS A 102 27.61 -1.96 -12.48
#